data_AF-H2FUK5-F1
#
_entry.id   AF-H2FUK5-F1
#
_cell.length_a   1.000
_cell.length_b   1.000
_cell.length_c   1.000
_cell.angle_alpha   90.00
_cell.angle_beta   90.00
_cell.angle_gamma   90.00
#
_symmetry.space_group_name_H-M   'P 1'
#
loop_
_entity.id
_entity.type
_entity.pdbx_description
1 polymer ?
#
loop_
_entity_poly.entity_id
_entity_poly.type
_entity_poly.pdbx_seq_one_letter_code
_entity_poly.pdbx_strand_id
1 'polypeptide(L)'
;MLFSVGVEYPSHDGEALGLVVPALCNDDYACFSAADSEEQVKSMATEAIAMVVEEMVSNGVSVDNIKDMGPRQYRQLEDYSHCDGWLLLDVDLTEFMGKPKRINVSLPDGLIQLIDSRVKASKGQYRDRSHFLAVASRHELEERSTSS
;
A
#
# COMPACT_ATOMS: atom_id res chain seq x y z
N MET A 1 1.88 2.68 -0.34
CA MET A 1 2.26 1.30 0.00
C MET A 1 1.84 0.43 -1.17
N LEU A 2 2.69 -0.50 -1.59
CA LEU A 2 2.40 -1.36 -2.74
C LEU A 2 1.58 -2.58 -2.31
N PHE A 3 0.49 -2.82 -3.02
CA PHE A 3 -0.38 -3.97 -2.86
C PHE A 3 -0.42 -4.81 -4.14
N SER A 4 -0.36 -6.12 -3.98
CA SER A 4 -0.67 -7.09 -5.02
C SER A 4 -2.18 -7.23 -5.12
N VAL A 5 -2.73 -6.92 -6.29
CA VAL A 5 -4.15 -7.08 -6.58
C VAL A 5 -4.30 -8.23 -7.57
N GLY A 6 -4.92 -9.32 -7.13
CA GLY A 6 -5.33 -10.43 -7.99
C GLY A 6 -6.59 -10.06 -8.74
N VAL A 7 -6.65 -10.40 -10.03
CA VAL A 7 -7.77 -10.11 -10.93
C VAL A 7 -8.28 -11.42 -11.53
N GLU A 8 -9.56 -11.69 -11.38
CA GLU A 8 -10.30 -12.74 -12.06
C GLU A 8 -11.10 -12.12 -13.22
N TYR A 9 -10.88 -12.60 -14.44
CA TYR A 9 -11.59 -12.10 -15.61
C TYR A 9 -12.96 -12.78 -15.76
N PRO A 10 -13.97 -12.06 -16.26
CA PRO A 10 -15.31 -12.61 -16.46
C PRO A 10 -15.27 -13.79 -17.43
N SER A 11 -16.01 -14.86 -17.08
CA SER A 11 -16.15 -16.04 -17.94
C SER A 11 -17.28 -15.88 -18.94
N HIS A 12 -18.27 -15.01 -18.64
CA HIS A 12 -19.41 -14.72 -19.50
C HIS A 12 -19.61 -13.22 -19.71
N ASP A 13 -20.31 -12.89 -20.79
CA ASP A 13 -20.64 -11.52 -21.15
C ASP A 13 -21.58 -10.89 -20.09
N GLY A 14 -21.21 -9.72 -19.58
CA GLY A 14 -21.95 -9.02 -18.51
C GLY A 14 -21.56 -9.38 -17.07
N GLU A 15 -20.54 -10.23 -16.86
CA GLU A 15 -19.90 -10.40 -15.55
C GLU A 15 -18.84 -9.31 -15.31
N ALA A 16 -18.68 -8.89 -14.05
CA ALA A 16 -17.65 -7.96 -13.62
C ALA A 16 -16.30 -8.68 -13.43
N LEU A 17 -15.20 -7.92 -13.42
CA LEU A 17 -13.89 -8.43 -13.01
C LEU A 17 -13.88 -8.63 -11.49
N GLY A 18 -13.46 -9.79 -11.01
CA GLY A 18 -13.24 -10.07 -9.60
C GLY A 18 -11.89 -9.53 -9.13
N LEU A 19 -11.84 -8.92 -7.94
CA LEU A 19 -10.62 -8.34 -7.38
C LEU A 19 -10.37 -8.90 -5.98
N VAL A 20 -9.13 -9.25 -5.68
CA VAL A 20 -8.68 -9.67 -4.34
C VAL A 20 -7.37 -9.00 -3.97
N VAL A 21 -7.23 -8.61 -2.70
CA VAL A 21 -5.98 -8.05 -2.15
C VAL A 21 -5.47 -8.96 -1.02
N PRO A 22 -4.66 -9.98 -1.34
CA PRO A 22 -4.26 -11.02 -0.39
C PRO A 22 -3.58 -10.51 0.89
N ALA A 23 -2.83 -9.41 0.81
CA ALA A 23 -2.15 -8.84 1.97
C ALA A 23 -3.11 -8.38 3.08
N LEU A 24 -4.40 -8.24 2.76
CA LEU A 24 -5.48 -7.85 3.66
C LEU A 24 -6.47 -8.99 3.92
N CYS A 25 -6.12 -10.22 3.52
CA CYS A 25 -6.91 -11.43 3.77
C CYS A 25 -6.24 -12.30 4.84
N ASN A 26 -6.92 -12.54 5.96
CA ASN A 26 -6.51 -13.42 7.05
C ASN A 26 -7.75 -13.94 7.80
N ASP A 27 -7.58 -14.54 8.98
CA ASP A 27 -8.69 -15.13 9.74
C ASP A 27 -9.77 -14.10 10.14
N ASP A 28 -9.41 -12.82 10.30
CA ASP A 28 -10.30 -11.76 10.77
C ASP A 28 -10.76 -10.81 9.65
N TYR A 29 -10.06 -10.76 8.51
CA TYR A 29 -10.30 -9.79 7.44
C TYR A 29 -10.27 -10.41 6.05
N ALA A 30 -11.00 -9.80 5.12
CA ALA A 30 -10.99 -10.16 3.71
C ALA A 30 -11.17 -8.92 2.84
N CYS A 31 -10.32 -8.76 1.82
CA CYS A 31 -10.40 -7.64 0.90
C CYS A 31 -10.71 -8.13 -0.52
N PHE A 32 -12.00 -8.14 -0.84
CA PHE A 32 -12.51 -8.43 -2.17
C PHE A 32 -13.26 -7.22 -2.74
N SER A 33 -13.26 -7.09 -4.05
CA SER A 33 -13.98 -6.05 -4.77
C SER A 33 -14.36 -6.55 -6.17
N ALA A 34 -15.08 -5.73 -6.93
CA ALA A 34 -15.40 -6.01 -8.32
C ALA A 34 -15.35 -4.72 -9.14
N ALA A 35 -15.10 -4.85 -10.44
CA ALA A 35 -15.08 -3.72 -11.37
C ALA A 35 -15.81 -4.07 -12.67
N ASP A 36 -16.69 -3.21 -13.15
CA ASP A 36 -17.44 -3.44 -14.40
C ASP A 36 -16.55 -3.26 -15.65
N SER A 37 -15.40 -2.60 -15.50
CA SER A 37 -14.41 -2.42 -16.57
C SER A 37 -12.99 -2.36 -16.02
N GLU A 38 -11.99 -2.64 -16.88
CA GLU A 38 -10.57 -2.53 -16.52
C GLU A 38 -10.18 -1.13 -16.02
N GLU A 39 -10.84 -0.09 -16.55
CA GLU A 39 -10.62 1.31 -16.17
C GLU A 39 -11.01 1.59 -14.71
N GLN A 40 -11.98 0.85 -14.18
CA GLN A 40 -12.46 0.98 -12.80
C GLN A 40 -11.64 0.16 -11.80
N VAL A 41 -10.86 -0.82 -12.25
CA VAL A 41 -10.10 -1.73 -11.36
C VAL A 41 -9.27 -0.96 -10.33
N LYS A 42 -8.57 0.08 -10.78
CA LYS A 42 -7.74 0.91 -9.89
C LYS A 42 -8.58 1.57 -8.78
N SER A 43 -9.70 2.22 -9.13
CA SER A 43 -10.53 2.90 -8.13
C SER A 43 -11.19 1.90 -7.19
N MET A 44 -11.76 0.82 -7.72
CA MET A 44 -12.49 -0.18 -6.92
C MET A 44 -11.57 -0.95 -5.98
N ALA A 45 -10.34 -1.26 -6.40
CA ALA A 45 -9.33 -1.85 -5.52
C ALA A 45 -8.86 -0.85 -4.45
N THR A 46 -8.64 0.42 -4.80
CA THR A 46 -8.20 1.45 -3.84
C THR A 46 -9.24 1.66 -2.74
N GLU A 47 -10.52 1.74 -3.11
CA GLU A 47 -11.62 1.90 -2.16
C GLU A 47 -11.77 0.70 -1.22
N ALA A 48 -11.68 -0.52 -1.75
CA ALA A 48 -11.73 -1.74 -0.93
C ALA A 48 -10.54 -1.83 0.04
N ILE A 49 -9.32 -1.50 -0.42
CA ILE A 49 -8.14 -1.42 0.43
C ILE A 49 -8.35 -0.41 1.56
N ALA A 50 -8.81 0.79 1.24
CA ALA A 50 -9.04 1.83 2.24
C ALA A 50 -10.06 1.38 3.31
N MET A 51 -11.16 0.76 2.89
CA MET A 51 -12.20 0.26 3.79
C MET A 51 -11.68 -0.80 4.77
N VAL A 52 -10.97 -1.81 4.27
CA VAL A 52 -10.42 -2.88 5.12
C VAL A 52 -9.31 -2.35 6.03
N VAL A 53 -8.45 -1.46 5.53
CA VAL A 53 -7.41 -0.83 6.36
C VAL A 53 -8.03 0.03 7.47
N GLU A 54 -9.10 0.76 7.18
CA GLU A 54 -9.84 1.53 8.20
C GLU A 54 -10.36 0.62 9.32
N GLU A 55 -10.95 -0.52 8.94
CA GLU A 55 -11.45 -1.52 9.89
C GLU A 55 -10.32 -2.12 10.74
N MET A 56 -9.22 -2.54 10.09
CA MET A 56 -8.03 -3.06 10.76
C MET A 56 -7.48 -2.06 11.79
N VAL A 57 -7.38 -0.78 11.43
CA VAL A 57 -6.90 0.29 12.33
C VAL A 57 -7.87 0.54 13.47
N SER A 58 -9.18 0.52 13.21
CA SER A 58 -10.22 0.63 14.25
C SER A 58 -10.10 -0.49 15.29
N ASN A 59 -9.74 -1.69 14.85
CA ASN A 59 -9.49 -2.86 15.70
C ASN A 59 -8.07 -2.90 16.31
N GLY A 60 -7.28 -1.83 16.14
CA GLY A 60 -5.97 -1.68 16.77
C GLY A 60 -4.80 -2.32 16.02
N VAL A 61 -5.00 -2.79 14.77
CA VAL A 61 -3.93 -3.26 13.90
C VAL A 61 -3.22 -2.06 13.28
N SER A 62 -1.90 -1.95 13.48
CA SER A 62 -1.12 -0.90 12.83
C SER A 62 -0.99 -1.18 11.33
N VAL A 63 -1.09 -0.12 10.51
CA VAL A 63 -0.80 -0.17 9.07
C VAL A 63 0.59 -0.72 8.79
N ASP A 64 1.56 -0.43 9.66
CA ASP A 64 2.95 -0.90 9.53
C ASP A 64 3.08 -2.44 9.64
N ASN A 65 2.05 -3.13 10.16
CA ASN A 65 2.03 -4.59 10.27
C ASN A 65 1.53 -5.26 8.98
N ILE A 66 0.93 -4.50 8.05
CA ILE A 66 0.46 -5.04 6.78
C ILE A 66 1.68 -5.32 5.91
N LYS A 67 1.79 -6.56 5.41
CA LYS A 67 2.90 -6.99 4.56
C LYS A 67 2.35 -7.64 3.31
N ASP A 68 2.77 -7.12 2.16
CA ASP A 68 2.47 -7.71 0.88
C ASP A 68 3.63 -8.63 0.43
N MET A 69 3.32 -9.89 0.17
CA MET A 69 4.31 -10.90 -0.26
C MET A 69 4.74 -10.73 -1.73
N GLY A 70 4.02 -9.91 -2.49
CA GLY A 70 4.21 -9.71 -3.92
C GLY A 70 3.48 -10.74 -4.77
N PRO A 71 3.15 -10.39 -6.03
CA PRO A 71 2.28 -11.20 -6.88
C PRO A 71 2.93 -12.54 -7.24
N ARG A 72 4.26 -12.62 -7.26
CA ARG A 72 4.98 -13.88 -7.54
C ARG A 72 4.72 -14.94 -6.47
N GLN A 73 4.66 -14.54 -5.20
CA GLN A 73 4.45 -15.49 -4.10
C GLN A 73 2.98 -15.91 -4.05
N TYR A 74 2.05 -14.96 -4.17
CA TYR A 74 0.62 -15.27 -4.14
C TYR A 74 0.17 -16.19 -5.29
N ARG A 75 0.74 -16.07 -6.49
CA ARG A 75 0.47 -16.99 -7.62
C ARG A 75 0.79 -18.47 -7.34
N GLN A 76 1.58 -18.77 -6.31
CA GLN A 76 1.94 -20.14 -5.95
C GLN A 76 0.99 -20.75 -4.91
N LEU A 77 0.08 -19.95 -4.36
CA LEU A 77 -0.89 -20.41 -3.36
C LEU A 77 -2.16 -20.85 -4.05
N GLU A 78 -2.68 -22.01 -3.64
CA GLU A 78 -3.90 -22.59 -4.21
C GLU A 78 -5.12 -21.67 -4.04
N ASP A 79 -5.20 -20.95 -2.92
CA ASP A 79 -6.31 -20.04 -2.63
C ASP A 79 -6.46 -18.92 -3.68
N TYR A 80 -5.39 -18.59 -4.40
CA TYR A 80 -5.38 -17.54 -5.44
C TYR A 80 -5.18 -18.11 -6.85
N SER A 81 -5.36 -19.42 -7.05
CA SER A 81 -5.22 -20.07 -8.36
C SER A 81 -6.30 -19.63 -9.37
N HIS A 82 -7.41 -19.07 -8.87
CA HIS A 82 -8.49 -18.49 -9.65
C HIS A 82 -8.15 -17.11 -10.25
N CYS A 83 -7.07 -16.44 -9.80
CA CYS A 83 -6.68 -15.15 -10.36
C CYS A 83 -5.93 -15.30 -11.69
N ASP A 84 -6.52 -14.80 -12.78
CA ASP A 84 -5.92 -14.79 -14.11
C ASP A 84 -4.80 -13.74 -14.25
N GLY A 85 -4.94 -12.62 -13.55
CA GLY A 85 -4.09 -11.43 -13.68
C GLY A 85 -3.62 -10.88 -12.34
N TRP A 86 -2.53 -10.10 -12.37
CA TRP A 86 -2.02 -9.42 -11.18
C TRP A 86 -1.57 -8.00 -11.51
N LEU A 87 -1.91 -7.07 -10.63
CA LEU A 87 -1.50 -5.68 -10.68
C LEU A 87 -0.73 -5.33 -9.40
N LEU A 88 0.21 -4.39 -9.51
CA LEU A 88 0.81 -3.74 -8.35
C LEU A 88 0.23 -2.33 -8.24
N LEU A 89 -0.44 -2.07 -7.13
CA LEU A 89 -1.11 -0.80 -6.89
C LEU A 89 -0.44 -0.07 -5.72
N ASP A 90 0.01 1.16 -5.94
CA ASP A 90 0.49 2.03 -4.86
C ASP A 90 -0.68 2.81 -4.27
N VAL A 91 -1.02 2.52 -3.02
CA VAL A 91 -2.10 3.15 -2.26
C VAL A 91 -1.51 3.99 -1.13
N ASP A 92 -1.90 5.26 -1.05
CA ASP A 92 -1.50 6.14 0.04
C ASP A 92 -2.33 5.84 1.29
N LEU A 93 -1.69 5.25 2.31
CA LEU A 93 -2.33 4.94 3.59
C LEU A 93 -2.05 5.99 4.67
N THR A 94 -1.54 7.18 4.29
CA THR A 94 -1.11 8.21 5.25
C THR A 94 -2.23 8.61 6.22
N GLU A 95 -3.49 8.58 5.79
CA GLU A 95 -4.63 8.90 6.65
C GLU A 95 -4.86 7.88 7.79
N PHE A 96 -4.44 6.63 7.58
CA PHE A 96 -4.58 5.52 8.53
C PHE A 96 -3.40 5.41 9.51
N MET A 97 -2.31 6.14 9.29
CA MET A 97 -1.10 6.13 10.15
C MET A 97 -1.27 6.95 11.46
N GLY A 98 -2.49 7.38 11.75
CA GLY A 98 -2.82 8.18 12.93
C GLY A 98 -2.40 9.65 12.81
N LYS A 99 -2.65 10.42 13.88
CA LYS A 99 -2.37 11.87 13.87
C LYS A 99 -0.86 12.13 13.84
N PRO A 100 -0.36 13.00 12.95
CA PRO A 100 1.04 13.40 12.95
C PRO A 100 1.47 13.92 14.32
N LYS A 101 2.48 13.28 14.92
CA LYS A 101 3.11 13.79 16.14
C LYS A 101 4.25 14.73 15.77
N ARG A 102 4.21 15.96 16.29
CA ARG A 102 5.32 16.91 16.14
C ARG A 102 6.43 16.53 17.11
N ILE A 103 7.62 16.28 16.56
CA ILE A 103 8.84 15.99 17.32
C ILE A 103 9.86 17.09 17.08
N ASN A 104 10.70 17.38 18.07
CA ASN A 104 11.88 18.24 17.92
C ASN A 104 13.12 17.36 17.78
N VAL A 105 13.89 17.55 16.71
CA VAL A 105 15.10 16.77 16.43
C VAL A 105 16.27 17.70 16.11
N SER A 106 17.49 17.26 16.41
CA SER A 106 18.72 17.95 16.03
C SER A 106 19.39 17.19 14.89
N LEU A 107 19.61 17.88 13.76
CA LEU A 107 20.31 17.35 12.59
C LEU A 107 21.48 18.29 12.23
N PRO A 108 22.58 17.79 11.64
CA PRO A 108 23.65 18.65 11.13
C PRO A 108 23.12 19.65 10.09
N ASP A 109 23.59 20.90 10.15
CA ASP A 109 23.12 21.97 9.26
C ASP A 109 23.28 21.62 7.77
N GLY A 110 24.44 21.06 7.40
CA GLY A 110 24.67 20.59 6.03
C GLY A 110 23.68 19.52 5.57
N LEU A 111 23.21 18.64 6.48
CA LEU A 111 22.20 17.65 6.14
C LEU A 111 20.83 18.31 5.89
N ILE A 112 20.47 19.31 6.69
CA ILE A 112 19.23 20.08 6.50
C ILE A 112 19.23 20.75 5.11
N GLN A 113 20.35 21.35 4.72
CA GLN A 113 20.50 21.99 3.40
C GLN A 113 20.38 20.99 2.23
N LEU A 114 20.91 19.79 2.40
CA LEU A 114 20.78 18.70 1.41
C LEU A 114 19.32 18.24 1.28
N ILE A 115 18.62 18.06 2.42
CA ILE A 115 17.20 17.70 2.43
C ILE A 115 16.38 18.76 1.71
N ASP A 116 16.60 20.05 2.01
CA ASP A 116 15.90 21.16 1.37
C ASP A 116 16.09 21.18 -0.14
N SER A 117 17.35 21.01 -0.58
CA SER A 117 17.69 20.96 -2.00
C SER A 117 16.97 19.80 -2.69
N ARG A 118 16.94 18.62 -2.04
CA ARG A 118 16.27 17.43 -2.58
C ARG A 118 14.76 17.60 -2.67
N VAL A 119 14.11 18.17 -1.65
CA VAL A 119 12.66 18.44 -1.65
C VAL A 119 12.30 19.41 -2.77
N LYS A 120 13.03 20.53 -2.91
CA LYS A 120 12.81 21.51 -3.98
C LYS A 120 12.99 20.92 -5.38
N ALA A 121 14.00 20.08 -5.58
CA ALA A 121 14.29 19.46 -6.87
C ALA A 121 13.33 18.31 -7.24
N SER A 122 12.50 17.84 -6.31
CA SER A 122 11.75 16.59 -6.43
C SER A 122 10.52 16.64 -7.36
N LYS A 123 10.19 17.81 -7.94
CA LYS A 123 9.01 18.01 -8.82
C LYS A 123 7.70 17.45 -8.23
N GLY A 124 7.51 17.61 -6.92
CA GLY A 124 6.30 17.15 -6.22
C GLY A 124 6.38 15.73 -5.65
N GLN A 125 7.47 14.99 -5.87
CA GLN A 125 7.69 13.70 -5.20
C GLN A 125 7.75 13.84 -3.67
N TYR A 126 8.28 14.96 -3.16
CA TYR A 126 8.23 15.30 -1.73
C TYR A 126 7.49 16.62 -1.52
N ARG A 127 6.60 16.64 -0.52
CA ARG A 127 5.78 17.81 -0.18
C ARG A 127 6.55 18.81 0.68
N ASP A 128 7.29 18.29 1.66
CA ASP A 128 8.04 19.06 2.64
C ASP A 128 9.13 18.17 3.27
N ARG A 129 9.92 18.73 4.21
CA ARG A 129 10.96 18.01 4.95
C ARG A 129 10.40 16.81 5.73
N SER A 130 9.21 16.96 6.32
CA SER A 130 8.59 15.91 7.11
C SER A 130 8.19 14.73 6.23
N HIS A 131 7.62 15.00 5.05
CA HIS A 131 7.30 13.96 4.07
C HIS A 131 8.57 13.24 3.60
N PHE A 132 9.64 13.97 3.30
CA PHE A 132 10.93 13.38 2.95
C PHE A 132 11.48 12.46 4.05
N LEU A 133 11.52 12.94 5.30
CA LEU A 133 12.01 12.17 6.44
C LEU A 133 11.15 10.93 6.71
N ALA A 134 9.83 11.03 6.56
CA ALA A 134 8.92 9.90 6.71
C ALA A 134 9.20 8.81 5.65
N VAL A 135 9.32 9.20 4.37
CA VAL A 135 9.66 8.26 3.28
C VAL A 135 11.00 7.59 3.53
N ALA A 136 12.04 8.38 3.86
CA ALA A 136 13.38 7.85 4.12
C ALA A 136 13.40 6.90 5.33
N SER A 137 12.67 7.23 6.40
CA SER A 137 12.59 6.38 7.60
C SER A 137 11.90 5.06 7.32
N ARG A 138 10.81 5.06 6.53
CA ARG A 138 10.13 3.82 6.12
C ARG A 138 11.06 2.90 5.33
N HIS A 139 11.75 3.46 4.34
CA HIS A 139 12.72 2.71 3.54
C HIS A 139 13.79 2.03 4.40
N GLU A 140 14.37 2.75 5.36
CA GLU A 140 15.38 2.19 6.29
C GLU A 140 14.80 1.07 7.20
N LEU A 141 13.55 1.19 7.63
CA LEU A 141 12.89 0.18 8.47
C LEU A 141 12.51 -1.09 7.69
N GLU A 142 12.11 -0.93 6.42
CA GLU A 142 11.78 -2.03 5.51
C GLU A 142 13.02 -2.86 5.14
N GLU A 143 14.16 -2.22 4.85
CA GLU A 143 15.42 -2.91 4.49
C GLU A 143 15.94 -3.83 5.61
N ARG A 144 15.71 -3.49 6.88
CA ARG A 144 16.09 -4.36 8.01
C ARG A 144 15.21 -5.59 8.15
N SER A 145 13.97 -5.52 7.67
CA SER A 145 12.99 -6.60 7.79
C SER A 145 13.25 -7.76 6.82
N THR A 146 14.05 -7.53 5.76
CA THR A 146 14.40 -8.53 4.75
C THR A 146 15.76 -9.20 4.98
N SER A 147 16.53 -8.71 5.96
CA SER A 147 17.88 -9.19 6.30
C SER A 147 17.94 -10.03 7.58
N SER A 148 16.79 -10.43 8.15
CA SER A 148 16.66 -11.37 9.29
C SER A 148 15.90 -12.61 8.85
#